data_AF-A0A928J8Z0-F1
#
_entry.id   AF-A0A928J8Z0-F1
#
_cell.length_a   1.000
_cell.length_b   1.000
_cell.length_c   1.000
_cell.angle_alpha   90.00
_cell.angle_beta   90.00
_cell.angle_gamma   90.00
#
_symmetry.space_group_name_H-M   'P 1'
#
loop_
_entity.id
_entity.type
_entity.pdbx_description
1 polymer ?
#
loop_
_entity_poly.entity_id
_entity_poly.type
_entity_poly.pdbx_seq_one_letter_code
_entity_poly.pdbx_strand_id
1 'polypeptide(L)'
;MISENILTPLNAATPEKRLANLAELARSATFPETDRRFINNHIHTIYSFSPYSPTAAVWAAKAEGLATAGIVDHDSIGGAVEFLEAGKILGMPVTVGMECRVSMKGTPFETLRTNNPDQPGVSYMTMQAVPHGSIGMLQAAFEPLRQRREERNRRMIDNINAVLADKGVVIDYDKDVRPLSEAEVGGSVTERHLMLALARKLTERFGREGITGGLASVGVSLSEKQCALMQDTGSPYFEYDLLGILKGAFVSKIYVPATDECLHITEAAKLAADAGALFCYAYLGDVTDSVTGDKAAQKFEDDYLDELVQFLADAGVMGITYMPTRNTPAQLDRIRSLADSHGLMQVSGEDINSPRQSFVVKAMENPKFENLIDSAWELIRRENA
;
A
#
# COMPACT_ATOMS: atom_id res chain seq x y z
N MET A 1 13.73 -12.21 1.32
CA MET A 1 13.01 -12.30 2.61
C MET A 1 13.98 -12.10 3.76
N ILE A 2 13.68 -11.11 4.59
CA ILE A 2 14.38 -10.87 5.86
C ILE A 2 14.06 -12.01 6.83
N SER A 3 15.09 -12.58 7.46
CA SER A 3 14.91 -13.62 8.47
C SER A 3 14.28 -13.06 9.75
N GLU A 4 13.53 -13.89 10.48
CA GLU A 4 12.78 -13.45 11.68
C GLU A 4 13.68 -12.83 12.77
N ASN A 5 14.92 -13.31 12.90
CA ASN A 5 15.90 -12.78 13.84
C ASN A 5 16.34 -11.33 13.52
N ILE A 6 16.16 -10.88 12.28
CA ILE A 6 16.41 -9.49 11.86
C ILE A 6 15.09 -8.71 11.87
N LEU A 7 14.01 -9.30 11.35
CA LEU A 7 12.72 -8.61 11.24
C LEU A 7 12.15 -8.24 12.61
N THR A 8 12.20 -9.16 13.58
CA THR A 8 11.64 -8.94 14.92
C THR A 8 12.22 -7.71 15.63
N PRO A 9 13.56 -7.55 15.77
CA PRO A 9 14.10 -6.34 16.40
C PRO A 9 13.85 -5.08 15.58
N LEU A 10 13.80 -5.17 14.25
CA LEU A 10 13.45 -4.03 13.38
C LEU A 10 11.95 -3.68 13.41
N ASN A 11 11.10 -4.57 13.92
CA ASN A 11 9.68 -4.35 14.19
C ASN A 11 9.39 -4.15 15.69
N ALA A 12 10.39 -3.72 16.48
CA ALA A 12 10.18 -3.38 17.88
C ALA A 12 9.08 -2.32 18.07
N ALA A 13 8.51 -2.27 19.28
CA ALA A 13 7.31 -1.51 19.57
C ALA A 13 7.42 0.03 19.42
N THR A 14 8.63 0.60 19.36
CA THR A 14 8.79 2.06 19.20
C THR A 14 9.84 2.39 18.14
N PRO A 15 9.68 3.51 17.40
CA PRO A 15 10.66 3.95 16.41
C PRO A 15 12.10 4.04 16.95
N GLU A 16 12.29 4.51 18.18
CA GLU A 16 13.62 4.67 18.79
C GLU A 16 14.31 3.32 18.97
N LYS A 17 13.56 2.31 19.43
CA LYS A 17 14.09 0.94 19.55
C LYS A 17 14.41 0.34 18.19
N ARG A 18 13.54 0.55 17.20
CA ARG A 18 13.75 0.05 15.83
C ARG A 18 15.03 0.63 15.22
N LEU A 19 15.21 1.94 15.30
CA LEU A 19 16.41 2.64 14.80
C LEU A 19 17.67 2.27 15.57
N ALA A 20 17.60 2.11 16.90
CA ALA A 20 18.74 1.65 17.69
C ALA A 20 19.17 0.22 17.31
N ASN A 21 18.21 -0.68 17.13
CA ASN A 21 18.46 -2.05 16.66
C ASN A 21 19.05 -2.05 15.24
N LEU A 22 18.55 -1.19 14.36
CA LEU A 22 19.08 -1.01 13.01
C LEU A 22 20.56 -0.59 13.05
N ALA A 23 20.89 0.42 13.86
CA ALA A 23 22.26 0.91 13.97
C ALA A 23 23.23 -0.17 14.49
N GLU A 24 22.78 -1.04 15.40
CA GLU A 24 23.60 -2.17 15.87
C GLU A 24 23.78 -3.24 14.79
N LEU A 25 22.69 -3.65 14.14
CA LEU A 25 22.73 -4.63 13.04
C LEU A 25 23.62 -4.15 11.88
N ALA A 26 23.54 -2.87 11.54
CA ALA A 26 24.29 -2.26 10.45
C ALA A 26 25.82 -2.33 10.63
N ARG A 27 26.34 -2.45 11.86
CA ARG A 27 27.79 -2.52 12.14
C ARG A 27 28.47 -3.77 11.60
N SER A 28 27.71 -4.86 11.48
CA SER A 28 28.20 -6.17 11.03
C SER A 28 27.53 -6.66 9.76
N ALA A 29 26.52 -5.94 9.28
CA ALA A 29 25.82 -6.26 8.05
C ALA A 29 26.75 -6.13 6.84
N THR A 30 26.63 -7.07 5.91
CA THR A 30 27.18 -6.94 4.56
C THR A 30 26.02 -6.93 3.58
N PHE A 31 25.93 -5.89 2.78
CA PHE A 31 24.88 -5.73 1.77
C PHE A 31 25.45 -6.06 0.38
N PRO A 32 24.60 -6.54 -0.55
CA PRO A 32 25.02 -6.72 -1.95
C PRO A 32 25.41 -5.38 -2.59
N GLU A 33 26.17 -5.44 -3.68
CA GLU A 33 26.41 -4.26 -4.51
C GLU A 33 25.08 -3.69 -5.00
N THR A 34 24.97 -2.37 -4.94
CA THR A 34 23.75 -1.66 -5.32
C THR A 34 23.66 -1.53 -6.84
N ASP A 35 22.55 -2.00 -7.42
CA ASP A 35 22.23 -1.76 -8.83
C ASP A 35 21.31 -0.55 -8.95
N ARG A 36 21.74 0.46 -9.72
CA ARG A 36 20.98 1.70 -9.92
C ARG A 36 19.60 1.49 -10.51
N ARG A 37 19.36 0.37 -11.20
CA ARG A 37 18.07 0.04 -11.83
C ARG A 37 17.03 -0.42 -10.81
N PHE A 38 17.46 -0.96 -9.67
CA PHE A 38 16.54 -1.46 -8.66
C PHE A 38 16.07 -0.32 -7.76
N ILE A 39 14.94 0.26 -8.14
CA ILE A 39 14.24 1.32 -7.43
C ILE A 39 12.82 0.88 -7.06
N ASN A 40 12.30 1.35 -5.93
CA ASN A 40 10.89 1.16 -5.59
C ASN A 40 10.39 2.31 -4.71
N ASN A 41 9.57 3.19 -5.27
CA ASN A 41 9.10 4.38 -4.55
C ASN A 41 7.71 4.21 -3.92
N HIS A 42 7.20 2.98 -3.79
CA HIS A 42 5.87 2.71 -3.23
C HIS A 42 5.89 1.47 -2.34
N ILE A 43 6.26 1.69 -1.08
CA ILE A 43 6.31 0.68 -0.03
C ILE A 43 5.38 1.11 1.10
N HIS A 44 4.52 0.19 1.54
CA HIS A 44 3.71 0.36 2.74
C HIS A 44 4.46 -0.17 3.97
N THR A 45 4.13 0.39 5.12
CA THR A 45 4.64 0.00 6.43
C THR A 45 3.49 -0.30 7.40
N ILE A 46 3.80 -0.62 8.65
CA ILE A 46 2.83 -0.74 9.75
C ILE A 46 2.05 0.55 10.06
N TYR A 47 2.42 1.69 9.46
CA TYR A 47 1.62 2.93 9.50
C TYR A 47 0.44 2.92 8.52
N SER A 48 0.38 1.99 7.60
CA SER A 48 -0.87 1.56 6.98
C SER A 48 -0.97 0.06 7.11
N PHE A 49 -0.60 -0.74 6.12
CA PHE A 49 -0.60 -2.20 6.26
C PHE A 49 0.60 -2.84 5.59
N SER A 50 1.45 -3.49 6.38
CA SER A 50 2.64 -4.21 5.90
C SER A 50 3.21 -5.06 7.04
N PRO A 51 3.96 -6.14 6.76
CA PRO A 51 4.75 -6.82 7.78
C PRO A 51 5.97 -6.00 8.25
N TYR A 52 6.28 -4.88 7.60
CA TYR A 52 7.50 -4.10 7.83
C TYR A 52 7.20 -2.78 8.54
N SER A 53 7.92 -2.49 9.62
CA SER A 53 8.09 -1.11 10.08
C SER A 53 8.81 -0.25 9.03
N PRO A 54 8.77 1.09 9.12
CA PRO A 54 9.59 1.93 8.26
C PRO A 54 11.08 1.54 8.29
N THR A 55 11.62 1.28 9.48
CA THR A 55 12.99 0.79 9.66
C THR A 55 13.24 -0.56 8.96
N ALA A 56 12.34 -1.53 9.15
CA ALA A 56 12.46 -2.85 8.55
C ALA A 56 12.35 -2.81 7.03
N ALA A 57 11.52 -1.92 6.48
CA ALA A 57 11.35 -1.73 5.05
C ALA A 57 12.64 -1.19 4.39
N VAL A 58 13.31 -0.22 4.99
CA VAL A 58 14.61 0.28 4.48
C VAL A 58 15.68 -0.80 4.55
N TRP A 59 15.74 -1.57 5.65
CA TRP A 59 16.64 -2.73 5.73
C TRP A 59 16.35 -3.74 4.61
N ALA A 60 15.08 -4.08 4.39
CA ALA A 60 14.65 -5.02 3.35
C ALA A 60 15.14 -4.56 1.98
N ALA A 61 14.87 -3.31 1.64
CA ALA A 61 15.26 -2.70 0.38
C ALA A 61 16.79 -2.76 0.18
N LYS A 62 17.56 -2.38 1.21
CA LYS A 62 19.03 -2.42 1.14
C LYS A 62 19.58 -3.85 1.04
N ALA A 63 19.00 -4.79 1.80
CA ALA A 63 19.39 -6.20 1.80
C ALA A 63 19.06 -6.89 0.47
N GLU A 64 18.03 -6.45 -0.24
CA GLU A 64 17.69 -6.94 -1.58
C GLU A 64 18.42 -6.19 -2.71
N GLY A 65 19.24 -5.18 -2.39
CA GLY A 65 20.12 -4.50 -3.34
C GLY A 65 19.53 -3.28 -4.05
N LEU A 66 18.43 -2.72 -3.53
CA LEU A 66 17.83 -1.52 -4.10
C LEU A 66 18.74 -0.30 -3.92
N ALA A 67 18.74 0.57 -4.92
CA ALA A 67 19.43 1.85 -4.91
C ALA A 67 18.67 2.92 -4.14
N THR A 68 17.34 2.87 -4.17
CA THR A 68 16.47 3.74 -3.38
C THR A 68 15.13 3.08 -3.10
N ALA A 69 14.47 3.55 -2.05
CA ALA A 69 13.17 3.09 -1.58
C ALA A 69 12.29 4.29 -1.19
N GLY A 70 10.97 4.16 -1.35
CA GLY A 70 10.00 5.18 -0.98
C GLY A 70 8.86 4.65 -0.13
N ILE A 71 8.55 5.35 0.96
CA ILE A 71 7.39 5.06 1.83
C ILE A 71 6.15 5.79 1.32
N VAL A 72 5.03 5.07 1.16
CA VAL A 72 3.76 5.61 0.65
C VAL A 72 2.58 4.94 1.36
N ASP A 73 2.45 5.17 2.66
CA ASP A 73 1.37 4.58 3.46
C ASP A 73 -0.01 5.15 3.11
N HIS A 74 -1.07 4.33 3.23
CA HIS A 74 -2.44 4.79 3.01
C HIS A 74 -2.90 5.76 4.10
N ASP A 75 -3.42 6.92 3.71
CA ASP A 75 -4.00 7.97 4.53
C ASP A 75 -3.10 8.41 5.72
N SER A 76 -1.79 8.13 5.66
CA SER A 76 -0.81 8.43 6.70
C SER A 76 0.57 8.75 6.11
N ILE A 77 1.25 9.71 6.72
CA ILE A 77 2.68 9.98 6.52
C ILE A 77 3.48 9.79 7.83
N GLY A 78 2.86 9.16 8.85
CA GLY A 78 3.42 9.08 10.20
C GLY A 78 4.77 8.35 10.28
N GLY A 79 5.01 7.39 9.38
CA GLY A 79 6.25 6.62 9.31
C GLY A 79 7.42 7.33 8.62
N ALA A 80 7.19 8.52 8.01
CA ALA A 80 8.17 9.16 7.14
C ALA A 80 9.47 9.54 7.85
N VAL A 81 9.39 10.10 9.07
CA VAL A 81 10.58 10.50 9.84
C VAL A 81 11.45 9.29 10.18
N GLU A 82 10.83 8.20 10.63
CA GLU A 82 11.55 6.95 10.91
C GLU A 82 12.20 6.38 9.64
N PHE A 83 11.50 6.42 8.51
CA PHE A 83 12.02 5.95 7.21
C PHE A 83 13.26 6.75 6.77
N LEU A 84 13.22 8.08 6.92
CA LEU A 84 14.35 8.97 6.61
C LEU A 84 15.57 8.68 7.50
N GLU A 85 15.37 8.52 8.81
CA GLU A 85 16.47 8.20 9.73
C GLU A 85 17.06 6.81 9.47
N ALA A 86 16.22 5.82 9.15
CA ALA A 86 16.69 4.49 8.75
C ALA A 86 17.53 4.55 7.46
N GLY A 87 17.11 5.34 6.46
CA GLY A 87 17.88 5.61 5.25
C GLY A 87 19.26 6.21 5.54
N LYS A 88 19.33 7.19 6.44
CA LYS A 88 20.60 7.80 6.90
C LYS A 88 21.52 6.78 7.57
N ILE A 89 21.00 5.95 8.47
CA ILE A 89 21.78 4.92 9.18
C ILE A 89 22.42 3.93 8.20
N LEU A 90 21.68 3.51 7.17
CA LEU A 90 22.17 2.55 6.18
C LEU A 90 22.91 3.18 4.98
N GLY A 91 23.01 4.51 4.93
CA GLY A 91 23.57 5.22 3.77
C GLY A 91 22.79 4.94 2.48
N MET A 92 21.47 4.77 2.58
CA MET A 92 20.57 4.50 1.46
C MET A 92 19.69 5.73 1.20
N PRO A 93 19.73 6.33 0.01
CA PRO A 93 18.80 7.39 -0.38
C PRO A 93 17.36 6.88 -0.36
N VAL A 94 16.46 7.67 0.21
CA VAL A 94 15.04 7.34 0.35
C VAL A 94 14.18 8.56 0.02
N THR A 95 12.92 8.31 -0.35
CA THR A 95 11.89 9.32 -0.60
C THR A 95 10.67 9.05 0.30
N VAL A 96 9.88 10.07 0.60
CA VAL A 96 8.71 9.98 1.46
C VAL A 96 7.46 10.55 0.77
N GLY A 97 6.35 9.88 1.02
CA GLY A 97 5.05 10.28 0.53
C GLY A 97 3.93 9.55 1.26
N MET A 98 2.72 9.67 0.72
CA MET A 98 1.56 8.94 1.21
C MET A 98 0.59 8.67 0.05
N GLU A 99 -0.21 7.62 0.18
CA GLU A 99 -1.33 7.34 -0.71
C GLU A 99 -2.62 7.77 -0.03
N CYS A 100 -3.58 8.32 -0.75
CA CYS A 100 -4.86 8.72 -0.21
C CYS A 100 -5.98 8.40 -1.17
N ARG A 101 -7.20 8.27 -0.61
CA ARG A 101 -8.42 8.21 -1.43
C ARG A 101 -8.99 9.60 -1.63
N VAL A 102 -9.37 9.89 -2.88
CA VAL A 102 -10.07 11.12 -3.24
C VAL A 102 -11.45 10.82 -3.81
N SER A 103 -12.38 11.72 -3.57
CA SER A 103 -13.71 11.71 -4.17
C SER A 103 -13.68 12.39 -5.53
N MET A 104 -14.31 11.74 -6.50
CA MET A 104 -14.57 12.25 -7.85
C MET A 104 -15.98 12.85 -8.00
N LYS A 105 -16.67 13.13 -6.89
CA LYS A 105 -18.05 13.65 -6.89
C LYS A 105 -18.17 14.96 -7.68
N GLY A 106 -19.15 15.05 -8.58
CA GLY A 106 -19.35 16.24 -9.42
C GLY A 106 -18.38 16.39 -10.59
N THR A 107 -17.53 15.38 -10.83
CA THR A 107 -16.66 15.28 -12.01
C THR A 107 -17.26 14.31 -13.03
N PRO A 108 -16.77 14.26 -14.28
CA PRO A 108 -17.20 13.25 -15.26
C PRO A 108 -16.96 11.79 -14.82
N PHE A 109 -16.12 11.56 -13.81
CA PHE A 109 -15.74 10.23 -13.33
C PHE A 109 -16.47 9.82 -12.04
N GLU A 110 -17.47 10.58 -11.59
CA GLU A 110 -18.16 10.34 -10.31
C GLU A 110 -18.89 8.98 -10.23
N THR A 111 -19.28 8.42 -11.36
CA THR A 111 -19.91 7.09 -11.45
C THR A 111 -19.00 6.01 -12.04
N LEU A 112 -17.79 6.38 -12.46
CA LEU A 112 -16.86 5.49 -13.13
C LEU A 112 -15.89 4.85 -12.13
N ARG A 113 -15.43 3.64 -12.46
CA ARG A 113 -14.47 2.91 -11.64
C ARG A 113 -13.06 3.12 -12.17
N THR A 114 -12.35 4.08 -11.61
CA THR A 114 -10.91 4.26 -11.84
C THR A 114 -10.13 3.20 -11.04
N ASN A 115 -8.89 3.47 -10.64
CA ASN A 115 -8.02 2.59 -9.85
C ASN A 115 -8.54 2.10 -8.47
N ASN A 116 -9.77 2.40 -8.03
CA ASN A 116 -10.34 1.84 -6.81
C ASN A 116 -11.19 0.58 -7.10
N PRO A 117 -10.79 -0.61 -6.61
CA PRO A 117 -11.50 -1.86 -6.90
C PRO A 117 -12.82 -2.00 -6.16
N ASP A 118 -13.01 -1.26 -5.08
CA ASP A 118 -14.15 -1.45 -4.18
C ASP A 118 -15.28 -0.47 -4.51
N GLN A 119 -14.96 0.77 -4.90
CA GLN A 119 -15.97 1.83 -5.07
C GLN A 119 -15.76 2.72 -6.31
N PRO A 120 -16.75 2.80 -7.23
CA PRO A 120 -16.78 3.83 -8.28
C PRO A 120 -16.87 5.25 -7.69
N GLY A 121 -16.34 6.24 -8.41
CA GLY A 121 -16.33 7.63 -7.96
C GLY A 121 -15.33 7.95 -6.85
N VAL A 122 -14.44 7.01 -6.52
CA VAL A 122 -13.31 7.19 -5.60
C VAL A 122 -12.05 6.72 -6.31
N SER A 123 -10.96 7.45 -6.15
CA SER A 123 -9.67 7.11 -6.75
C SER A 123 -8.55 7.11 -5.71
N TYR A 124 -7.54 6.28 -5.91
CA TYR A 124 -6.28 6.33 -5.17
C TYR A 124 -5.34 7.35 -5.83
N MET A 125 -4.77 8.22 -5.02
CA MET A 125 -3.81 9.23 -5.43
C MET A 125 -2.61 9.14 -4.51
N THR A 126 -1.43 9.52 -4.98
CA THR A 126 -0.24 9.63 -4.14
C THR A 126 0.21 11.08 -4.02
N MET A 127 0.73 11.46 -2.86
CA MET A 127 1.48 12.68 -2.63
C MET A 127 2.93 12.26 -2.43
N GLN A 128 3.75 12.39 -3.47
CA GLN A 128 5.14 11.94 -3.50
C GLN A 128 6.12 13.10 -3.37
N ALA A 129 7.39 12.78 -3.07
CA ALA A 129 8.46 13.76 -2.91
C ALA A 129 8.07 14.88 -1.93
N VAL A 130 7.50 14.50 -0.78
CA VAL A 130 7.02 15.45 0.22
C VAL A 130 8.23 16.13 0.88
N PRO A 131 8.38 17.46 0.78
CA PRO A 131 9.42 18.19 1.50
C PRO A 131 9.38 17.87 2.99
N HIS A 132 10.54 17.61 3.61
CA HIS A 132 10.56 17.06 4.98
C HIS A 132 9.90 18.01 6.01
N GLY A 133 9.97 19.33 5.77
CA GLY A 133 9.27 20.33 6.57
C GLY A 133 7.74 20.28 6.48
N SER A 134 7.18 19.66 5.44
CA SER A 134 5.74 19.55 5.20
C SER A 134 5.13 18.25 5.74
N ILE A 135 5.94 17.32 6.27
CA ILE A 135 5.45 16.05 6.84
C ILE A 135 4.39 16.32 7.93
N GLY A 136 4.67 17.25 8.86
CA GLY A 136 3.74 17.59 9.93
C GLY A 136 2.43 18.22 9.43
N MET A 137 2.48 18.97 8.34
CA MET A 137 1.30 19.58 7.71
C MET A 137 0.36 18.51 7.15
N LEU A 138 0.88 17.58 6.33
CA LEU A 138 0.08 16.49 5.78
C LEU A 138 -0.45 15.57 6.88
N GLN A 139 0.38 15.28 7.88
CA GLN A 139 -0.02 14.44 9.00
C GLN A 139 -1.22 15.03 9.77
N ALA A 140 -1.22 16.34 9.99
CA ALA A 140 -2.32 17.07 10.64
C ALA A 140 -3.57 17.14 9.74
N ALA A 141 -3.40 17.37 8.44
CA ALA A 141 -4.52 17.44 7.48
C ALA A 141 -5.29 16.12 7.38
N PHE A 142 -4.59 14.98 7.45
CA PHE A 142 -5.20 13.65 7.36
C PHE A 142 -5.72 13.08 8.68
N GLU A 143 -5.39 13.68 9.82
CA GLU A 143 -5.89 13.24 11.14
C GLU A 143 -7.42 13.14 11.21
N PRO A 144 -8.22 14.17 10.87
CA PRO A 144 -9.67 14.06 10.90
C PRO A 144 -10.20 13.02 9.88
N LEU A 145 -9.53 12.83 8.75
CA LEU A 145 -9.94 11.85 7.72
C LEU A 145 -9.73 10.41 8.22
N ARG A 146 -8.60 10.16 8.92
CA ARG A 146 -8.35 8.88 9.58
C ARG A 146 -9.39 8.56 10.65
N GLN A 147 -9.86 9.56 11.41
CA GLN A 147 -10.93 9.37 12.38
C GLN A 147 -12.24 8.93 11.71
N ARG A 148 -12.62 9.55 10.57
CA ARG A 148 -13.78 9.11 9.77
C ARG A 148 -13.59 7.71 9.17
N ARG A 149 -12.36 7.36 8.80
CA ARG A 149 -12.01 5.99 8.39
C ARG A 149 -12.24 4.99 9.51
N GLU A 150 -11.84 5.30 10.74
CA GLU A 150 -12.09 4.43 11.89
C GLU A 150 -13.59 4.22 12.14
N GLU A 151 -14.39 5.29 12.08
CA GLU A 151 -15.86 5.18 12.19
C GLU A 151 -16.43 4.25 11.10
N ARG A 152 -15.94 4.37 9.86
CA ARG A 152 -16.34 3.46 8.78
C ARG A 152 -15.91 2.02 9.05
N ASN A 153 -14.69 1.81 9.51
CA ASN A 153 -14.18 0.48 9.80
C ASN A 153 -14.93 -0.21 10.94
N ARG A 154 -15.40 0.53 11.96
CA ARG A 154 -16.26 -0.01 13.02
C ARG A 154 -17.57 -0.56 12.45
N ARG A 155 -18.20 0.17 11.54
CA ARG A 155 -19.40 -0.32 10.82
C ARG A 155 -19.08 -1.56 9.95
N MET A 156 -17.90 -1.63 9.35
CA MET A 156 -17.46 -2.82 8.62
C MET A 156 -17.24 -4.02 9.56
N ILE A 157 -16.76 -3.81 10.79
CA ILE A 157 -16.70 -4.85 11.83
C ILE A 157 -18.09 -5.30 12.25
N ASP A 158 -19.05 -4.37 12.42
CA ASP A 158 -20.45 -4.73 12.69
C ASP A 158 -21.01 -5.63 11.59
N ASN A 159 -20.71 -5.33 10.32
CA ASN A 159 -21.08 -6.18 9.18
C ASN A 159 -20.40 -7.56 9.24
N ILE A 160 -19.11 -7.65 9.58
CA ILE A 160 -18.42 -8.95 9.76
C ILE A 160 -19.13 -9.76 10.85
N ASN A 161 -19.39 -9.14 12.00
CA ASN A 161 -20.03 -9.79 13.14
C ASN A 161 -21.46 -10.26 12.79
N ALA A 162 -22.20 -9.48 12.01
CA ALA A 162 -23.52 -9.88 11.51
C ALA A 162 -23.44 -11.10 10.59
N VAL A 163 -22.48 -11.14 9.66
CA VAL A 163 -22.25 -12.30 8.76
C VAL A 163 -21.85 -13.56 9.55
N LEU A 164 -21.20 -13.39 10.71
CA LEU A 164 -20.65 -14.47 11.53
C LEU A 164 -21.45 -14.75 12.81
N ALA A 165 -22.63 -14.16 12.99
CA ALA A 165 -23.39 -14.20 14.25
C ALA A 165 -23.60 -15.63 14.78
N ASP A 166 -24.03 -16.56 13.92
CA ASP A 166 -24.28 -17.96 14.27
C ASP A 166 -23.02 -18.84 14.20
N LYS A 167 -21.88 -18.24 13.87
CA LYS A 167 -20.59 -18.91 13.73
C LYS A 167 -19.73 -18.76 14.97
N GLY A 168 -20.17 -17.98 15.98
CA GLY A 168 -19.48 -17.75 17.26
C GLY A 168 -18.09 -17.12 17.11
N VAL A 169 -17.88 -16.35 16.04
CA VAL A 169 -16.69 -15.54 15.83
C VAL A 169 -17.13 -14.09 15.99
N VAL A 170 -16.50 -13.36 16.89
CA VAL A 170 -16.79 -11.96 17.17
C VAL A 170 -15.49 -11.19 17.18
N ILE A 171 -15.49 -10.03 16.54
CA ILE A 171 -14.35 -9.11 16.46
C ILE A 171 -14.75 -7.80 17.12
N ASP A 172 -13.90 -7.32 18.02
CA ASP A 172 -13.98 -5.99 18.65
C ASP A 172 -12.94 -5.08 17.97
N TYR A 173 -13.38 -3.95 17.40
CA TYR A 173 -12.48 -3.07 16.64
C TYR A 173 -11.34 -2.53 17.50
N ASP A 174 -11.62 -2.08 18.73
CA ASP A 174 -10.64 -1.44 19.59
C ASP A 174 -9.64 -2.43 20.18
N LYS A 175 -10.07 -3.67 20.44
CA LYS A 175 -9.21 -4.70 21.02
C LYS A 175 -8.49 -5.54 19.99
N ASP A 176 -9.16 -5.92 18.91
CA ASP A 176 -8.66 -6.91 17.98
C ASP A 176 -8.08 -6.30 16.68
N VAL A 177 -8.52 -5.10 16.29
CA VAL A 177 -8.15 -4.50 14.99
C VAL A 177 -7.20 -3.33 15.15
N ARG A 178 -7.59 -2.30 15.90
CA ARG A 178 -6.83 -1.05 16.02
C ARG A 178 -5.39 -1.26 16.50
N PRO A 179 -5.10 -2.17 17.47
CA PRO A 179 -3.74 -2.48 17.91
C PRO A 179 -2.86 -3.19 16.88
N LEU A 180 -3.42 -3.60 15.73
CA LEU A 180 -2.66 -4.21 14.63
C LEU A 180 -1.96 -3.17 13.74
N SER A 181 -2.19 -1.88 14.00
CA SER A 181 -1.66 -0.74 13.24
C SER A 181 -0.99 0.27 14.19
N GLU A 182 -0.23 1.20 13.62
CA GLU A 182 0.32 2.35 14.36
C GLU A 182 -0.69 3.52 14.49
N ALA A 183 -1.99 3.27 14.55
CA ALA A 183 -3.04 4.32 14.56
C ALA A 183 -2.89 5.35 15.71
N GLU A 184 -2.39 4.93 16.88
CA GLU A 184 -2.17 5.84 18.02
C GLU A 184 -1.09 6.89 17.78
N VAL A 185 -0.14 6.60 16.88
CA VAL A 185 0.95 7.48 16.52
C VAL A 185 0.81 7.96 15.08
N GLY A 186 -0.43 7.99 14.60
CA GLY A 186 -0.79 8.62 13.34
C GLY A 186 -0.70 7.72 12.10
N GLY A 187 -0.62 6.41 12.29
CA GLY A 187 -0.91 5.42 11.25
C GLY A 187 -2.41 5.36 10.89
N SER A 188 -2.79 4.53 9.93
CA SER A 188 -4.17 4.32 9.51
C SER A 188 -4.58 2.85 9.53
N VAL A 189 -5.84 2.59 9.87
CA VAL A 189 -6.42 1.24 9.81
C VAL A 189 -7.07 1.03 8.45
N THR A 190 -6.53 0.08 7.69
CA THR A 190 -7.12 -0.42 6.43
C THR A 190 -7.99 -1.67 6.62
N GLU A 191 -8.75 -2.01 5.59
CA GLU A 191 -9.55 -3.25 5.47
C GLU A 191 -8.71 -4.51 5.67
N ARG A 192 -7.40 -4.45 5.38
CA ARG A 192 -6.49 -5.57 5.60
C ARG A 192 -6.32 -5.88 7.10
N HIS A 193 -6.35 -4.89 8.00
CA HIS A 193 -6.34 -5.17 9.44
C HIS A 193 -7.62 -5.86 9.92
N LEU A 194 -8.77 -5.50 9.36
CA LEU A 194 -10.04 -6.15 9.69
C LEU A 194 -9.96 -7.64 9.30
N MET A 195 -9.42 -7.93 8.11
CA MET A 195 -9.19 -9.29 7.64
C MET A 195 -8.11 -10.02 8.44
N LEU A 196 -7.06 -9.32 8.90
CA LEU A 196 -6.03 -9.86 9.76
C LEU A 196 -6.60 -10.27 11.13
N ALA A 197 -7.41 -9.42 11.74
CA ALA A 197 -8.10 -9.72 12.99
C ALA A 197 -9.03 -10.94 12.83
N LEU A 198 -9.78 -11.00 11.73
CA LEU A 198 -10.61 -12.16 11.41
C LEU A 198 -9.77 -13.43 11.22
N ALA A 199 -8.66 -13.36 10.49
CA ALA A 199 -7.73 -14.47 10.30
C ALA A 199 -7.22 -15.01 11.64
N ARG A 200 -6.85 -14.12 12.56
CA ARG A 200 -6.39 -14.47 13.92
C ARG A 200 -7.50 -15.13 14.74
N LYS A 201 -8.72 -14.58 14.76
CA LYS A 201 -9.86 -15.18 15.48
C LYS A 201 -10.24 -16.56 14.94
N LEU A 202 -10.22 -16.74 13.62
CA LEU A 202 -10.48 -18.05 13.00
C LEU A 202 -9.37 -19.04 13.34
N THR A 203 -8.11 -18.61 13.32
CA THR A 203 -6.97 -19.46 13.69
C THR A 203 -7.00 -19.83 15.17
N GLU A 204 -7.35 -18.91 16.05
CA GLU A 204 -7.52 -19.16 17.49
C GLU A 204 -8.63 -20.20 17.75
N ARG A 205 -9.73 -20.12 17.01
CA ARG A 205 -10.86 -21.02 17.17
C ARG A 205 -10.65 -22.42 16.58
N PHE A 206 -10.09 -22.50 15.37
CA PHE A 206 -10.02 -23.75 14.60
C PHE A 206 -8.62 -24.37 14.58
N GLY A 207 -7.60 -23.63 15.02
CA GLY A 207 -6.21 -24.00 14.81
C GLY A 207 -5.78 -23.86 13.35
N ARG A 208 -4.47 -23.85 13.09
CA ARG A 208 -3.95 -23.83 11.71
C ARG A 208 -4.32 -25.11 10.95
N GLU A 209 -4.22 -26.27 11.60
CA GLU A 209 -4.54 -27.57 10.98
C GLU A 209 -6.03 -27.70 10.61
N GLY A 210 -6.92 -27.12 11.43
CA GLY A 210 -8.37 -27.14 11.20
C GLY A 210 -8.90 -26.01 10.32
N ILE A 211 -8.04 -25.11 9.82
CA ILE A 211 -8.48 -23.85 9.22
C ILE A 211 -9.32 -24.07 7.95
N THR A 212 -9.00 -25.09 7.14
CA THR A 212 -9.72 -25.37 5.89
C THR A 212 -11.17 -25.76 6.15
N GLY A 213 -11.41 -26.62 7.14
CA GLY A 213 -12.76 -26.96 7.61
C GLY A 213 -13.45 -25.77 8.30
N GLY A 214 -12.69 -25.00 9.09
CA GLY A 214 -13.17 -23.77 9.72
C GLY A 214 -13.71 -22.75 8.72
N LEU A 215 -12.94 -22.50 7.64
CA LEU A 215 -13.32 -21.63 6.53
C LEU A 215 -14.60 -22.11 5.83
N ALA A 216 -14.71 -23.41 5.57
CA ALA A 216 -15.94 -23.98 5.01
C ALA A 216 -17.15 -23.75 5.93
N SER A 217 -16.97 -23.87 7.25
CA SER A 217 -18.05 -23.67 8.23
C SER A 217 -18.58 -22.22 8.28
N VAL A 218 -17.74 -21.25 7.91
CA VAL A 218 -18.08 -19.82 7.81
C VAL A 218 -18.41 -19.40 6.36
N GLY A 219 -18.61 -20.36 5.45
CA GLY A 219 -19.07 -20.10 4.09
C GLY A 219 -17.99 -19.63 3.12
N VAL A 220 -16.72 -19.97 3.38
CA VAL A 220 -15.60 -19.69 2.47
C VAL A 220 -15.18 -20.98 1.78
N SER A 221 -15.33 -21.01 0.45
CA SER A 221 -14.82 -22.08 -0.40
C SER A 221 -13.43 -21.73 -0.91
N LEU A 222 -12.53 -22.71 -0.90
CA LEU A 222 -11.14 -22.54 -1.33
C LEU A 222 -10.92 -23.15 -2.72
N SER A 223 -10.11 -22.48 -3.54
CA SER A 223 -9.53 -23.08 -4.74
C SER A 223 -8.43 -24.09 -4.38
N GLU A 224 -8.00 -24.92 -5.33
CA GLU A 224 -6.90 -25.87 -5.11
C GLU A 224 -5.61 -25.18 -4.63
N LYS A 225 -5.26 -24.03 -5.22
CA LYS A 225 -4.11 -23.20 -4.81
C LYS A 225 -4.27 -22.72 -3.36
N GLN A 226 -5.45 -22.24 -2.98
CA GLN A 226 -5.71 -21.76 -1.63
C GLN A 226 -5.72 -22.89 -0.60
N CYS A 227 -6.24 -24.08 -0.96
CA CYS A 227 -6.13 -25.28 -0.14
C CYS A 227 -4.66 -25.63 0.15
N ALA A 228 -3.80 -25.62 -0.88
CA ALA A 228 -2.38 -25.90 -0.71
C ALA A 228 -1.69 -24.89 0.24
N LEU A 229 -2.00 -23.60 0.11
CA LEU A 229 -1.50 -22.57 1.04
C LEU A 229 -1.95 -22.82 2.48
N MET A 230 -3.21 -23.17 2.70
CA MET A 230 -3.77 -23.42 4.03
C MET A 230 -3.34 -24.75 4.64
N GLN A 231 -2.83 -25.69 3.84
CA GLN A 231 -2.23 -26.95 4.29
C GLN A 231 -0.78 -26.79 4.74
N ASP A 232 -0.06 -25.77 4.25
CA ASP A 232 1.28 -25.41 4.73
C ASP A 232 1.20 -24.64 6.06
N THR A 233 0.78 -25.33 7.13
CA THR A 233 0.53 -24.72 8.44
C THR A 233 1.80 -24.17 9.11
N GLY A 234 2.97 -24.66 8.69
CA GLY A 234 4.29 -24.21 9.13
C GLY A 234 4.81 -22.98 8.37
N SER A 235 4.11 -22.53 7.32
CA SER A 235 4.55 -21.38 6.53
C SER A 235 4.66 -20.12 7.40
N PRO A 236 5.75 -19.34 7.29
CA PRO A 236 5.83 -18.02 7.91
C PRO A 236 4.81 -17.04 7.31
N TYR A 237 4.25 -17.37 6.14
CA TYR A 237 3.27 -16.56 5.42
C TYR A 237 1.81 -16.91 5.73
N PHE A 238 1.56 -17.95 6.52
CA PHE A 238 0.22 -18.51 6.73
C PHE A 238 -0.83 -17.44 7.10
N GLU A 239 -0.48 -16.53 8.01
CA GLU A 239 -1.38 -15.46 8.46
C GLU A 239 -1.75 -14.50 7.32
N TYR A 240 -0.78 -14.11 6.49
CA TYR A 240 -1.00 -13.21 5.35
C TYR A 240 -1.71 -13.90 4.19
N ASP A 241 -1.47 -15.21 3.99
CA ASP A 241 -2.19 -16.02 3.00
C ASP A 241 -3.66 -16.16 3.38
N LEU A 242 -3.94 -16.47 4.65
CA LEU A 242 -5.30 -16.55 5.17
C LEU A 242 -6.03 -15.20 5.06
N LEU A 243 -5.36 -14.11 5.41
CA LEU A 243 -5.87 -12.76 5.21
C LEU A 243 -6.23 -12.50 3.76
N GLY A 244 -5.36 -12.87 2.81
CA GLY A 244 -5.59 -12.69 1.38
C GLY A 244 -6.85 -13.41 0.90
N ILE A 245 -7.06 -14.65 1.37
CA ILE A 245 -8.26 -15.44 1.10
C ILE A 245 -9.50 -14.73 1.67
N LEU A 246 -9.45 -14.31 2.93
CA LEU A 246 -10.57 -13.66 3.61
C LEU A 246 -10.93 -12.32 2.96
N LYS A 247 -9.93 -11.54 2.52
CA LYS A 247 -10.15 -10.31 1.77
C LYS A 247 -11.04 -10.55 0.54
N GLY A 248 -10.69 -11.55 -0.27
CA GLY A 248 -11.48 -11.92 -1.46
C GLY A 248 -12.88 -12.45 -1.12
N ALA A 249 -13.06 -13.10 0.03
CA ALA A 249 -14.32 -13.72 0.41
C ALA A 249 -15.29 -12.80 1.16
N PHE A 250 -14.80 -11.78 1.88
CA PHE A 250 -15.59 -10.94 2.78
C PHE A 250 -15.74 -9.49 2.35
N VAL A 251 -14.71 -8.84 1.78
CA VAL A 251 -14.71 -7.37 1.62
C VAL A 251 -15.97 -6.87 0.91
N SER A 252 -16.35 -7.46 -0.22
CA SER A 252 -17.55 -7.06 -0.97
C SER A 252 -18.87 -7.21 -0.21
N LYS A 253 -18.93 -8.10 0.80
CA LYS A 253 -20.13 -8.34 1.63
C LYS A 253 -20.24 -7.37 2.79
N ILE A 254 -19.11 -6.83 3.25
CA ILE A 254 -19.03 -6.00 4.46
C ILE A 254 -18.75 -4.53 4.15
N TYR A 255 -18.42 -4.21 2.90
CA TYR A 255 -17.95 -2.89 2.50
C TYR A 255 -18.97 -1.80 2.82
N VAL A 256 -18.50 -0.77 3.52
CA VAL A 256 -19.25 0.47 3.74
C VAL A 256 -18.61 1.54 2.84
N PRO A 257 -19.36 2.26 1.99
CA PRO A 257 -18.77 3.25 1.09
C PRO A 257 -17.90 4.30 1.79
N ALA A 258 -16.72 4.55 1.23
CA ALA A 258 -15.84 5.65 1.59
C ALA A 258 -16.47 6.97 1.15
N THR A 259 -16.64 7.89 2.10
CA THR A 259 -17.31 9.18 1.86
C THR A 259 -16.58 10.29 2.60
N ASP A 260 -16.94 10.53 3.87
CA ASP A 260 -16.42 11.65 4.67
C ASP A 260 -14.92 11.54 5.03
N GLU A 261 -14.30 10.41 4.71
CA GLU A 261 -12.86 10.16 4.85
C GLU A 261 -12.07 10.52 3.59
N CYS A 262 -12.72 11.00 2.53
CA CYS A 262 -12.09 11.33 1.25
C CYS A 262 -12.18 12.84 0.98
N LEU A 263 -11.04 13.47 0.70
CA LEU A 263 -11.01 14.82 0.13
C LEU A 263 -11.58 14.79 -1.29
N HIS A 264 -12.19 15.89 -1.75
CA HIS A 264 -12.44 16.04 -3.18
C HIS A 264 -11.10 16.17 -3.94
N ILE A 265 -11.02 15.69 -5.19
CA ILE A 265 -9.76 15.70 -5.95
C ILE A 265 -9.09 17.08 -6.01
N THR A 266 -9.85 18.16 -6.16
CA THR A 266 -9.30 19.52 -6.19
C THR A 266 -8.79 19.99 -4.83
N GLU A 267 -9.38 19.52 -3.73
CA GLU A 267 -8.92 19.82 -2.37
C GLU A 267 -7.62 19.07 -2.08
N ALA A 268 -7.52 17.81 -2.51
CA ALA A 268 -6.31 17.00 -2.42
C ALA A 268 -5.16 17.60 -3.27
N ALA A 269 -5.45 18.03 -4.50
CA ALA A 269 -4.47 18.71 -5.36
C ALA A 269 -3.98 20.01 -4.73
N LYS A 270 -4.88 20.81 -4.16
CA LYS A 270 -4.50 22.02 -3.41
C LYS A 270 -3.63 21.69 -2.20
N LEU A 271 -4.00 20.69 -1.41
CA LEU A 271 -3.24 20.28 -0.23
C LEU A 271 -1.82 19.83 -0.60
N ALA A 272 -1.68 19.03 -1.66
CA ALA A 272 -0.38 18.62 -2.17
C ALA A 272 0.45 19.82 -2.64
N ALA A 273 -0.15 20.77 -3.37
CA ALA A 273 0.52 21.98 -3.81
C ALA A 273 0.99 22.84 -2.63
N ASP A 274 0.12 23.05 -1.62
CA ASP A 274 0.45 23.80 -0.40
C ASP A 274 1.59 23.11 0.39
N ALA A 275 1.67 21.77 0.36
CA ALA A 275 2.74 21.00 0.97
C ALA A 275 4.03 20.92 0.12
N GLY A 276 4.00 21.34 -1.14
CA GLY A 276 5.11 21.18 -2.11
C GLY A 276 5.29 19.74 -2.66
N ALA A 277 4.32 18.86 -2.42
CA ALA A 277 4.34 17.47 -2.87
C ALA A 277 3.93 17.32 -4.34
N LEU A 278 4.37 16.24 -4.98
CA LEU A 278 3.86 15.81 -6.29
C LEU A 278 2.57 15.03 -6.11
N PHE A 279 1.46 15.61 -6.57
CA PHE A 279 0.18 14.92 -6.60
C PHE A 279 0.11 14.02 -7.84
N CYS A 280 0.04 12.71 -7.64
CA CYS A 280 0.12 11.73 -8.72
C CYS A 280 -1.08 10.78 -8.72
N TYR A 281 -1.54 10.38 -9.90
CA TYR A 281 -2.55 9.34 -10.07
C TYR A 281 -1.89 7.95 -10.11
N ALA A 282 -2.44 6.98 -9.35
CA ALA A 282 -1.91 5.62 -9.33
C ALA A 282 -2.58 4.73 -10.38
N TYR A 283 -2.02 4.68 -11.60
CA TYR A 283 -2.61 3.89 -12.68
C TYR A 283 -2.63 2.39 -12.34
N LEU A 284 -3.82 1.80 -12.48
CA LEU A 284 -4.05 0.39 -12.21
C LEU A 284 -4.14 -0.44 -13.48
N GLY A 285 -4.90 0.05 -14.46
CA GLY A 285 -5.27 -0.66 -15.68
C GLY A 285 -6.26 -1.82 -15.47
N ASP A 286 -6.95 -2.19 -16.54
CA ASP A 286 -7.86 -3.34 -16.57
C ASP A 286 -7.11 -4.64 -16.25
N VAL A 287 -7.79 -5.54 -15.53
CA VAL A 287 -7.32 -6.90 -15.29
C VAL A 287 -8.19 -7.84 -16.11
N THR A 288 -7.66 -8.44 -17.17
CA THR A 288 -8.36 -9.47 -17.98
C THR A 288 -7.93 -10.87 -17.56
N ASP A 289 -6.62 -11.10 -17.45
CA ASP A 289 -5.99 -12.23 -16.80
C ASP A 289 -4.90 -11.66 -15.88
N SER A 290 -4.98 -11.91 -14.57
CA SER A 290 -3.98 -11.40 -13.62
C SER A 290 -2.60 -11.96 -14.00
N VAL A 291 -1.65 -11.08 -14.37
CA VAL A 291 -0.25 -11.49 -14.66
C VAL A 291 0.38 -12.21 -13.45
N THR A 292 -0.04 -11.86 -12.23
CA THR A 292 0.36 -12.54 -10.98
C THR A 292 -0.54 -13.72 -10.57
N GLY A 293 -1.63 -13.98 -11.31
CA GLY A 293 -2.57 -15.09 -11.07
C GLY A 293 -3.52 -14.96 -9.87
N ASP A 294 -3.64 -13.78 -9.25
CA ASP A 294 -4.30 -13.61 -7.95
C ASP A 294 -5.53 -12.68 -7.97
N LYS A 295 -5.85 -12.05 -9.11
CA LYS A 295 -6.97 -11.08 -9.21
C LYS A 295 -8.03 -11.55 -10.20
N ALA A 296 -9.30 -11.42 -9.81
CA ALA A 296 -10.43 -11.63 -10.69
C ALA A 296 -10.39 -10.58 -11.82
N ALA A 297 -10.92 -10.96 -12.99
CA ALA A 297 -11.06 -10.02 -14.09
C ALA A 297 -11.93 -8.82 -13.66
N GLN A 298 -11.44 -7.61 -13.85
CA GLN A 298 -12.12 -6.38 -13.44
C GLN A 298 -11.73 -5.24 -14.38
N LYS A 299 -12.73 -4.48 -14.80
CA LYS A 299 -12.60 -3.24 -15.58
C LYS A 299 -12.36 -2.05 -14.66
N PHE A 300 -11.48 -1.17 -15.08
CA PHE A 300 -11.02 0.03 -14.39
C PHE A 300 -11.02 1.22 -15.37
N GLU A 301 -9.93 1.99 -15.44
CA GLU A 301 -9.83 3.23 -16.23
C GLU A 301 -9.51 3.08 -17.74
N ASP A 302 -9.20 1.89 -18.26
CA ASP A 302 -8.65 1.77 -19.62
C ASP A 302 -9.63 2.20 -20.74
N ASP A 303 -10.94 2.02 -20.55
CA ASP A 303 -11.95 2.35 -21.56
C ASP A 303 -12.14 3.88 -21.77
N TYR A 304 -11.66 4.70 -20.84
CA TYR A 304 -11.80 6.17 -20.83
C TYR A 304 -10.52 6.86 -20.34
N LEU A 305 -9.38 6.21 -20.59
CA LEU A 305 -8.08 6.63 -20.05
C LEU A 305 -7.63 7.99 -20.59
N ASP A 306 -7.90 8.27 -21.86
CA ASP A 306 -7.50 9.52 -22.52
C ASP A 306 -8.24 10.72 -21.90
N GLU A 307 -9.57 10.61 -21.73
CA GLU A 307 -10.37 11.62 -21.05
C GLU A 307 -9.97 11.76 -19.57
N LEU A 308 -9.66 10.65 -18.91
CA LEU A 308 -9.21 10.66 -17.51
C LEU A 308 -7.88 11.39 -17.36
N VAL A 309 -6.88 11.08 -18.17
CA VAL A 309 -5.55 11.71 -18.05
C VAL A 309 -5.62 13.21 -18.35
N GLN A 310 -6.40 13.63 -19.36
CA GLN A 310 -6.65 15.05 -19.61
C GLN A 310 -7.29 15.73 -18.39
N PHE A 311 -8.35 15.14 -17.83
CA PHE A 311 -8.99 15.69 -16.63
C PHE A 311 -8.05 15.77 -15.43
N LEU A 312 -7.23 14.73 -15.20
CA LEU A 312 -6.26 14.71 -14.11
C LEU A 312 -5.24 15.85 -14.26
N ALA A 313 -4.71 16.06 -15.47
CA ALA A 313 -3.79 17.17 -15.76
C ALA A 313 -4.44 18.53 -15.46
N ASP A 314 -5.69 18.73 -15.89
CA ASP A 314 -6.44 19.97 -15.62
C ASP A 314 -6.76 20.15 -14.12
N ALA A 315 -6.91 19.06 -13.38
CA ALA A 315 -7.18 19.05 -11.94
C ALA A 315 -5.92 19.29 -11.07
N GLY A 316 -4.74 19.50 -11.68
CA GLY A 316 -3.49 19.77 -10.97
C GLY A 316 -2.72 18.51 -10.57
N VAL A 317 -3.03 17.36 -11.17
CA VAL A 317 -2.19 16.16 -11.07
C VAL A 317 -0.91 16.39 -11.86
N MET A 318 0.23 16.12 -11.25
CA MET A 318 1.57 16.39 -11.79
C MET A 318 2.30 15.15 -12.28
N GLY A 319 1.77 13.95 -11.98
CA GLY A 319 2.40 12.71 -12.36
C GLY A 319 1.45 11.50 -12.38
N ILE A 320 1.94 10.43 -12.98
CA ILE A 320 1.29 9.13 -13.00
C ILE A 320 2.26 8.10 -12.45
N THR A 321 1.82 7.36 -11.44
CA THR A 321 2.55 6.21 -10.92
C THR A 321 2.03 4.94 -11.55
N TYR A 322 2.90 4.02 -11.95
CA TYR A 322 2.48 2.71 -12.47
C TYR A 322 3.48 1.61 -12.12
N MET A 323 3.03 0.37 -12.24
CA MET A 323 3.76 -0.86 -11.86
C MET A 323 4.18 -1.61 -13.13
N PRO A 324 5.46 -1.56 -13.54
CA PRO A 324 5.96 -2.33 -14.67
C PRO A 324 5.61 -3.83 -14.64
N THR A 325 5.49 -4.44 -13.45
CA THR A 325 5.18 -5.88 -13.33
C THR A 325 3.69 -6.21 -13.51
N ARG A 326 2.81 -5.21 -13.35
CA ARG A 326 1.36 -5.42 -13.22
C ARG A 326 0.59 -5.13 -14.50
N ASN A 327 1.16 -4.30 -15.37
CA ASN A 327 0.50 -3.85 -16.60
C ASN A 327 1.06 -4.57 -17.82
N THR A 328 0.18 -4.84 -18.80
CA THR A 328 0.58 -5.38 -20.09
C THR A 328 1.47 -4.38 -20.85
N PRO A 329 2.29 -4.84 -21.83
CA PRO A 329 3.07 -3.94 -22.68
C PRO A 329 2.21 -2.84 -23.34
N ALA A 330 1.01 -3.18 -23.84
CA ALA A 330 0.12 -2.23 -24.48
C ALA A 330 -0.43 -1.16 -23.51
N GLN A 331 -0.82 -1.56 -22.30
CA GLN A 331 -1.21 -0.63 -21.23
C GLN A 331 -0.07 0.32 -20.87
N LEU A 332 1.15 -0.22 -20.69
CA LEU A 332 2.35 0.56 -20.38
C LEU A 332 2.69 1.55 -21.49
N ASP A 333 2.63 1.15 -22.76
CA ASP A 333 2.95 2.05 -23.87
C ASP A 333 1.91 3.18 -23.98
N ARG A 334 0.62 2.87 -23.75
CA ARG A 334 -0.46 3.86 -23.77
C ARG A 334 -0.34 4.86 -22.62
N ILE A 335 -0.22 4.41 -21.37
CA ILE A 335 -0.18 5.31 -20.21
C ILE A 335 1.05 6.22 -20.25
N ARG A 336 2.19 5.70 -20.74
CA ARG A 336 3.42 6.49 -20.89
C ARG A 336 3.28 7.55 -21.97
N SER A 337 2.73 7.20 -23.13
CA SER A 337 2.46 8.18 -24.19
C SER A 337 1.50 9.27 -23.72
N LEU A 338 0.47 8.92 -22.95
CA LEU A 338 -0.45 9.90 -22.37
C LEU A 338 0.27 10.80 -21.37
N ALA A 339 1.06 10.23 -20.45
CA ALA A 339 1.86 11.00 -19.50
C ALA A 339 2.76 12.03 -20.22
N ASP A 340 3.48 11.60 -21.27
CA ASP A 340 4.34 12.49 -22.05
C ASP A 340 3.54 13.60 -22.75
N SER A 341 2.39 13.27 -23.35
CA SER A 341 1.56 14.24 -24.09
C SER A 341 0.95 15.33 -23.20
N HIS A 342 0.73 15.04 -21.91
CA HIS A 342 0.20 15.97 -20.92
C HIS A 342 1.29 16.56 -19.99
N GLY A 343 2.57 16.24 -20.22
CA GLY A 343 3.68 16.74 -19.39
C GLY A 343 3.68 16.21 -17.95
N LEU A 344 3.12 15.02 -17.73
CA LEU A 344 3.02 14.39 -16.41
C LEU A 344 4.28 13.56 -16.11
N MET A 345 4.82 13.73 -14.90
CA MET A 345 5.96 12.94 -14.44
C MET A 345 5.58 11.45 -14.32
N GLN A 346 6.44 10.56 -14.80
CA GLN A 346 6.24 9.11 -14.69
C GLN A 346 6.99 8.57 -13.48
N VAL A 347 6.31 7.83 -12.61
CA VAL A 347 6.90 7.32 -11.35
C VAL A 347 6.70 5.81 -11.21
N SER A 348 7.73 5.10 -10.76
CA SER A 348 7.68 3.66 -10.47
C SER A 348 7.30 3.39 -9.01
N GLY A 349 6.56 2.31 -8.76
CA GLY A 349 6.34 1.76 -7.43
C GLY A 349 5.57 0.44 -7.48
N GLU A 350 5.90 -0.53 -6.62
CA GLU A 350 5.39 -1.92 -6.69
C GLU A 350 4.44 -2.34 -5.55
N ASP A 351 3.87 -1.38 -4.81
CA ASP A 351 2.87 -1.57 -3.73
C ASP A 351 3.21 -2.76 -2.81
N ILE A 352 4.35 -2.63 -2.10
CA ILE A 352 4.84 -3.67 -1.19
C ILE A 352 4.06 -3.59 0.13
N ASN A 353 3.21 -4.59 0.37
CA ASN A 353 2.38 -4.68 1.58
C ASN A 353 2.24 -6.12 2.12
N SER A 354 2.95 -7.09 1.53
CA SER A 354 2.93 -8.51 1.88
C SER A 354 4.34 -9.10 1.94
N PRO A 355 4.61 -10.04 2.87
CA PRO A 355 5.92 -10.69 2.99
C PRO A 355 6.29 -11.59 1.80
N ARG A 356 5.34 -11.88 0.89
CA ARG A 356 5.58 -12.64 -0.35
C ARG A 356 6.05 -11.76 -1.52
N GLN A 357 5.90 -10.44 -1.43
CA GLN A 357 6.33 -9.53 -2.50
C GLN A 357 7.84 -9.31 -2.43
N SER A 358 8.50 -9.29 -3.59
CA SER A 358 9.91 -8.92 -3.66
C SER A 358 10.05 -7.41 -3.72
N PHE A 359 11.07 -6.87 -3.07
CA PHE A 359 11.43 -5.46 -3.22
C PHE A 359 12.08 -5.20 -4.59
N VAL A 360 12.73 -6.23 -5.18
CA VAL A 360 13.41 -6.12 -6.48
C VAL A 360 12.41 -6.16 -7.63
N VAL A 361 12.40 -5.06 -8.39
CA VAL A 361 11.56 -4.90 -9.57
C VAL A 361 12.35 -5.27 -10.83
N LYS A 362 12.47 -6.57 -11.13
CA LYS A 362 13.25 -7.04 -12.30
C LYS A 362 12.80 -6.45 -13.63
N ALA A 363 11.53 -6.03 -13.74
CA ALA A 363 11.02 -5.35 -14.92
C ALA A 363 11.82 -4.07 -15.25
N MET A 364 12.43 -3.41 -14.26
CA MET A 364 13.28 -2.22 -14.41
C MET A 364 14.59 -2.48 -15.16
N GLU A 365 14.96 -3.75 -15.39
CA GLU A 365 16.10 -4.09 -16.24
C GLU A 365 15.85 -3.77 -17.73
N ASN A 366 14.58 -3.58 -18.12
CA ASN A 366 14.23 -3.16 -19.46
C ASN A 366 14.59 -1.68 -19.68
N PRO A 367 15.44 -1.33 -20.68
CA PRO A 367 15.86 0.05 -20.94
C PRO A 367 14.70 1.02 -21.16
N LYS A 368 13.52 0.54 -21.55
CA LYS A 368 12.33 1.40 -21.71
C LYS A 368 11.91 2.10 -20.41
N PHE A 369 12.38 1.67 -19.25
CA PHE A 369 12.07 2.24 -17.94
C PHE A 369 13.20 3.09 -17.35
N GLU A 370 14.22 3.44 -18.14
CA GLU A 370 15.33 4.29 -17.67
C GLU A 370 14.83 5.64 -17.12
N ASN A 371 13.79 6.22 -17.73
CA ASN A 371 13.16 7.45 -17.26
C ASN A 371 12.58 7.35 -15.83
N LEU A 372 12.16 6.16 -15.41
CA LEU A 372 11.65 5.92 -14.06
C LEU A 372 12.77 5.93 -13.01
N ILE A 373 13.98 5.51 -13.40
CA ILE A 373 15.18 5.58 -12.55
C ILE A 373 15.51 7.05 -12.29
N ASP A 374 15.58 7.85 -13.35
CA ASP A 374 15.84 9.29 -13.24
C ASP A 374 14.78 10.02 -12.42
N SER A 375 13.51 9.63 -12.63
CA SER A 375 12.38 10.17 -11.88
C SER A 375 12.50 9.87 -10.39
N ALA A 376 12.91 8.66 -9.99
CA ALA A 376 13.13 8.33 -8.58
C ALA A 376 14.19 9.23 -7.92
N TRP A 377 15.28 9.51 -8.62
CA TRP A 377 16.30 10.45 -8.11
C TRP A 377 15.80 11.89 -8.06
N GLU A 378 14.92 12.28 -8.97
CA GLU A 378 14.29 13.60 -8.95
C GLU A 378 13.34 13.77 -7.77
N LEU A 379 12.58 12.72 -7.40
CA LEU A 379 11.74 12.75 -6.20
C LEU A 379 12.59 13.10 -4.96
N ILE A 380 13.70 12.39 -4.77
CA ILE A 380 14.62 12.60 -3.63
C ILE A 380 15.23 14.00 -3.67
N ARG A 381 15.59 14.53 -4.86
CA ARG A 381 16.13 15.89 -4.98
C ARG A 381 15.11 16.95 -4.56
N ARG A 382 13.86 16.81 -5.00
CA ARG A 382 12.79 17.78 -4.69
C ARG A 382 12.49 17.88 -3.20
N GLU A 383 12.64 16.80 -2.44
CA GLU A 383 12.42 16.83 -0.98
C GLU A 383 13.43 17.70 -0.23
N ASN A 384 14.62 17.87 -0.80
CA ASN A 384 15.74 18.59 -0.20
C ASN A 384 15.93 20.02 -0.76
N ALA A 385 15.04 20.44 -1.67
CA ALA A 385 15.17 21.69 -2.44
C ALA A 385 14.66 22.94 -1.71
#